data_AF-A0A2H1CGT0-F1
#
_entry.id   AF-A0A2H1CGT0-F1
#
_cell.length_a   1.000
_cell.length_b   1.000
_cell.length_c   1.000
_cell.angle_alpha   90.00
_cell.angle_beta   90.00
_cell.angle_gamma   90.00
#
_symmetry.space_group_name_H-M   'P 1'
#
loop_
_entity.id
_entity.type
_entity.pdbx_description
1 polymer ?
#
loop_
_entity_poly.entity_id
_entity_poly.type
_entity_poly.pdbx_seq_one_letter_code
_entity_poly.pdbx_strand_id
1 'polypeptide(L)'
;MTYNPETAAKTLRWIRSLPEPEGAPPIILQATRKIPRQIETVDPDTYANYLSDGLILGYVMSALDPGMLAKLQAMKTWRRPFLPYMEQVLQNKRIEVFLQYATAVGVDPGNLFTPEDLHSHVNLGKVVSCLMLLSRLTKRGTVSNNAVEQF
;
A
#
# COMPACT_ATOMS: atom_id res chain seq x y z
N MET A 1 -3.60 -5.59 17.87
CA MET A 1 -2.26 -6.16 17.57
C MET A 1 -1.23 -5.11 17.89
N THR A 2 -0.17 -5.46 18.63
CA THR A 2 0.89 -4.50 18.99
C THR A 2 1.85 -4.30 17.82
N TYR A 3 2.33 -3.07 17.62
CA TYR A 3 3.36 -2.77 16.63
C TYR A 3 4.69 -3.47 16.98
N ASN A 4 5.36 -4.03 15.97
CA ASN A 4 6.67 -4.66 16.12
C ASN A 4 7.63 -4.09 15.06
N PRO A 5 8.72 -3.38 15.45
CA PRO A 5 9.63 -2.69 14.53
C PRO A 5 10.27 -3.58 13.46
N GLU A 6 10.69 -4.80 13.81
CA GLU A 6 11.30 -5.73 12.87
C GLU A 6 10.30 -6.28 11.86
N THR A 7 9.07 -6.54 12.31
CA THR A 7 7.99 -7.02 11.43
C THR A 7 7.54 -5.92 10.48
N ALA A 8 7.47 -4.68 10.95
CA ALA A 8 7.23 -3.51 10.10
C ALA A 8 8.35 -3.32 9.05
N ALA A 9 9.62 -3.45 9.44
CA ALA A 9 10.72 -3.38 8.49
C ALA A 9 10.68 -4.53 7.44
N LYS A 10 10.18 -5.72 7.81
CA LYS A 10 9.96 -6.83 6.86
C LYS A 10 8.91 -6.48 5.80
N THR A 11 7.81 -5.80 6.14
CA THR A 11 6.83 -5.37 5.13
C THR A 11 7.41 -4.34 4.17
N LEU A 12 8.17 -3.36 4.67
CA LEU A 12 8.86 -2.37 3.85
C LEU A 12 9.89 -3.01 2.90
N ARG A 13 10.68 -3.97 3.38
CA ARG A 13 11.60 -4.74 2.52
C ARG A 13 10.87 -5.54 1.46
N TRP A 14 9.76 -6.18 1.82
CA TRP A 14 8.93 -6.88 0.85
C TRP A 14 8.43 -5.93 -0.25
N ILE A 15 7.87 -4.76 0.11
CA ILE A 15 7.46 -3.74 -0.87
C ILE A 15 8.62 -3.35 -1.78
N ARG A 16 9.82 -3.15 -1.22
CA ARG A 16 11.03 -2.81 -2.00
C ARG A 16 11.51 -3.92 -2.91
N SER A 17 11.13 -5.17 -2.66
CA SER A 17 11.48 -6.33 -3.49
C SER A 17 10.50 -6.58 -4.64
N LEU A 18 9.34 -5.92 -4.65
CA LEU A 18 8.36 -6.07 -5.74
C LEU A 18 8.93 -5.51 -7.06
N PRO A 19 8.58 -6.12 -8.21
CA PRO A 19 9.04 -5.65 -9.51
C PRO A 19 8.56 -4.22 -9.75
N GLU A 20 9.37 -3.40 -10.42
CA GLU A 20 8.98 -2.03 -10.77
C GLU A 20 7.94 -2.10 -11.91
N PRO A 21 6.70 -1.65 -11.70
CA PRO A 21 5.65 -1.75 -12.71
C PRO A 21 5.93 -0.78 -13.87
N GLU A 22 6.09 -1.31 -15.07
CA GLU A 22 6.36 -0.53 -16.27
C GLU A 22 5.18 0.41 -16.60
N GLY A 23 5.44 1.71 -16.75
CA GLY A 23 4.40 2.71 -17.01
C GLY A 23 3.71 3.26 -15.76
N ALA A 24 4.10 2.85 -14.56
CA ALA A 24 3.59 3.44 -13.33
C ALA A 24 3.83 4.95 -13.22
N PRO A 25 2.91 5.70 -12.58
CA PRO A 25 3.10 7.12 -12.32
C PRO A 25 4.44 7.40 -11.63
N PRO A 26 5.25 8.38 -12.10
CA PRO A 26 6.57 8.65 -11.51
C PRO A 26 6.52 8.93 -10.00
N ILE A 27 5.42 9.50 -9.52
CA ILE A 27 5.23 9.82 -8.11
C ILE A 27 5.19 8.58 -7.20
N ILE A 28 4.62 7.45 -7.65
CA ILE A 28 4.60 6.21 -6.86
C ILE A 28 5.96 5.53 -6.87
N LEU A 29 6.66 5.58 -8.00
CA LEU A 29 8.03 5.07 -8.11
C LEU A 29 8.98 5.85 -7.19
N GLN A 30 8.86 7.17 -7.16
CA GLN A 30 9.63 8.03 -6.26
C GLN A 30 9.33 7.78 -4.79
N ALA A 31 8.06 7.58 -4.41
CA ALA A 31 7.68 7.27 -3.04
C ALA A 31 8.34 5.99 -2.54
N THR A 32 8.29 4.91 -3.33
CA THR A 32 8.93 3.63 -2.98
C THR A 32 10.45 3.76 -2.85
N ARG A 33 11.11 4.60 -3.66
CA ARG A 33 12.58 4.82 -3.58
C ARG A 33 13.03 5.47 -2.28
N LYS A 34 12.14 6.12 -1.52
CA LYS A 34 12.46 6.70 -0.19
C LYS A 34 12.68 5.63 0.88
N ILE A 35 12.11 4.42 0.73
CA ILE A 35 12.33 3.33 1.69
C ILE A 35 13.73 2.74 1.46
N PRO A 36 14.59 2.67 2.49
CA PRO A 36 15.89 2.01 2.42
C PRO A 36 15.77 0.53 2.03
N ARG A 37 16.67 0.04 1.17
CA ARG A 37 16.66 -1.37 0.73
C ARG A 37 17.00 -2.34 1.88
N GLN A 38 17.89 -1.92 2.77
CA GLN A 38 18.39 -2.72 3.89
C GLN A 38 17.91 -2.09 5.20
N ILE A 39 16.61 -2.19 5.46
CA ILE A 39 15.99 -1.74 6.72
C ILE A 39 15.72 -2.96 7.62
N GLU A 40 16.27 -2.93 8.83
CA GLU A 40 16.15 -4.04 9.80
C GLU A 40 15.05 -3.76 10.83
N THR A 41 14.95 -2.51 11.27
CA THR A 41 13.93 -2.00 12.18
C THR A 41 13.44 -0.65 11.68
N VAL A 42 12.23 -0.27 12.08
CA VAL A 42 11.64 1.04 11.77
C VAL A 42 10.72 1.42 12.92
N ASP A 43 10.77 2.68 13.34
CA ASP A 43 9.89 3.20 14.37
C ASP A 43 8.48 3.46 13.80
N PRO A 44 7.45 3.55 14.66
CA PRO A 44 6.06 3.73 14.23
C PRO A 44 5.83 4.95 13.34
N ASP A 45 6.43 6.09 13.69
CA ASP A 45 6.20 7.36 12.99
C ASP A 45 6.84 7.33 11.60
N THR A 46 8.08 6.88 11.49
CA THR A 46 8.75 6.69 10.21
C THR A 46 8.01 5.69 9.32
N TYR A 47 7.51 4.59 9.88
CA TYR A 47 6.73 3.61 9.15
C TYR A 47 5.43 4.19 8.58
N ALA A 48 4.68 4.91 9.43
CA ALA A 48 3.46 5.58 9.01
C ALA A 48 3.74 6.63 7.93
N ASN A 49 4.79 7.44 8.11
CA ASN A 49 5.19 8.48 7.15
C ASN A 49 5.46 7.95 5.73
N TYR A 50 5.97 6.72 5.59
CA TYR A 50 6.13 6.10 4.27
C TYR A 50 4.81 5.75 3.59
N LEU A 51 3.76 5.45 4.36
CA LEU A 51 2.53 4.86 3.85
C LEU A 51 1.34 5.82 3.83
N SER A 52 1.33 6.83 4.69
CA SER A 52 0.19 7.74 4.94
C SER A 52 -0.25 8.52 3.70
N ASP A 53 0.66 8.79 2.75
CA ASP A 53 0.28 9.45 1.50
C ASP A 53 -0.47 8.53 0.51
N GLY A 54 -0.50 7.22 0.77
CA GLY A 54 -1.13 6.19 -0.05
C GLY A 54 -0.43 5.89 -1.38
N LEU A 55 0.70 6.55 -1.68
CA LEU A 55 1.42 6.37 -2.94
C LEU A 55 2.11 5.00 -3.00
N ILE A 56 2.74 4.59 -1.89
CA ILE A 56 3.38 3.28 -1.78
C ILE A 56 2.35 2.15 -1.86
N LEU A 57 1.14 2.35 -1.34
CA LEU A 57 0.05 1.39 -1.48
C LEU A 57 -0.40 1.25 -2.96
N GLY A 58 -0.38 2.36 -3.71
CA GLY A 58 -0.51 2.38 -5.17
C GLY A 58 0.54 1.54 -5.89
N TYR A 59 1.80 1.69 -5.48
CA TYR A 59 2.91 0.90 -6.01
C TYR A 59 2.70 -0.59 -5.74
N VAL A 60 2.31 -0.97 -4.52
CA VAL A 60 2.03 -2.37 -4.16
C VAL A 60 0.97 -2.97 -5.09
N MET A 61 -0.17 -2.30 -5.28
CA MET A 61 -1.21 -2.79 -6.20
C MET A 61 -0.69 -2.93 -7.63
N SER A 62 -0.01 -1.91 -8.15
CA SER A 62 0.50 -1.90 -9.53
C SER A 62 1.54 -2.98 -9.79
N ALA A 63 2.40 -3.25 -8.81
CA ALA A 63 3.48 -4.23 -8.94
C ALA A 63 2.98 -5.67 -8.80
N LEU A 64 1.86 -5.88 -8.09
CA LEU A 64 1.25 -7.19 -7.88
C LEU A 64 0.24 -7.55 -8.98
N ASP A 65 -0.40 -6.56 -9.59
CA ASP A 65 -1.46 -6.75 -10.57
C ASP A 65 -1.37 -5.72 -11.72
N PRO A 66 -0.94 -6.16 -12.93
CA PRO A 66 -0.90 -5.29 -14.12
C PRO A 66 -2.27 -4.71 -14.52
N GLY A 67 -3.38 -5.41 -14.22
CA GLY A 67 -4.74 -4.91 -14.46
C GLY A 67 -5.05 -3.71 -13.57
N MET A 68 -4.57 -3.72 -12.32
CA MET A 68 -4.69 -2.56 -11.43
C MET A 68 -3.89 -1.37 -11.91
N LEU A 69 -2.70 -1.57 -12.48
CA LEU A 69 -1.91 -0.46 -13.03
C LEU A 69 -2.70 0.36 -14.06
N ALA A 70 -3.36 -0.31 -15.02
CA ALA A 70 -4.17 0.36 -16.03
C ALA A 70 -5.32 1.18 -15.40
N LYS A 71 -5.96 0.63 -14.36
CA LYS A 71 -6.99 1.34 -13.61
C LYS A 71 -6.44 2.54 -12.85
N LEU A 72 -5.32 2.39 -12.16
CA LEU A 72 -4.70 3.50 -11.42
C LEU A 72 -4.27 4.65 -12.33
N GLN A 73 -3.83 4.36 -13.56
CA GLN A 73 -3.53 5.38 -14.57
C GLN A 73 -4.78 6.14 -15.03
N ALA A 74 -5.92 5.45 -15.17
CA ALA A 74 -7.20 6.09 -15.48
C ALA A 74 -7.74 6.92 -14.30
N MET A 75 -7.43 6.54 -13.06
CA MET A 75 -7.84 7.26 -11.87
C MET A 75 -7.02 8.54 -11.65
N LYS A 76 -7.70 9.65 -11.35
CA LYS A 76 -7.09 10.95 -11.04
C LYS A 76 -6.52 11.05 -9.61
N THR A 77 -6.31 9.93 -8.92
CA THR A 77 -5.93 9.83 -7.50
C THR A 77 -4.43 9.70 -7.27
N TRP A 78 -3.68 9.01 -8.14
CA TRP A 78 -2.23 8.82 -8.01
C TRP A 78 -1.41 9.89 -8.73
N ARG A 79 -1.74 11.16 -8.43
CA ARG A 79 -1.07 12.36 -8.92
C ARG A 79 -0.99 13.40 -7.81
N ARG A 80 -0.13 14.40 -8.00
CA ARG A 80 -0.14 15.59 -7.13
C ARG A 80 -1.49 16.31 -7.29
N PRO A 81 -2.15 16.70 -6.19
CA PRO A 81 -3.35 17.50 -6.28
C PRO A 81 -3.02 18.86 -6.88
N PHE A 82 -3.99 19.41 -7.60
CA PHE A 82 -3.89 20.78 -8.09
C PHE A 82 -3.98 21.79 -6.93
N LEU A 83 -4.77 21.47 -5.90
CA LEU A 83 -5.01 22.32 -4.74
C LEU A 83 -4.55 21.61 -3.46
N PRO A 84 -3.71 22.24 -2.61
CA PRO A 84 -3.13 21.59 -1.43
C PRO A 84 -4.15 20.95 -0.47
N TYR A 85 -5.32 21.58 -0.27
CA TYR A 85 -6.36 21.06 0.61
C TYR A 85 -6.96 19.73 0.14
N MET A 86 -6.78 19.36 -1.13
CA MET A 86 -7.25 18.07 -1.66
C MET A 86 -6.31 16.92 -1.29
N GLU A 87 -5.12 17.17 -0.76
CA GLU A 87 -4.16 16.11 -0.47
C GLU A 87 -4.76 15.10 0.51
N GLN A 88 -5.35 15.55 1.62
CA GLN A 88 -5.96 14.64 2.59
C GLN A 88 -7.08 13.78 2.00
N VAL A 89 -7.90 14.36 1.11
CA VAL A 89 -8.95 13.62 0.38
C VAL A 89 -8.33 12.54 -0.51
N LEU A 90 -7.25 12.86 -1.22
CA LEU A 90 -6.55 11.88 -2.05
C LEU A 90 -5.87 10.80 -1.22
N GLN A 91 -5.27 11.13 -0.09
CA GLN A 91 -4.65 10.16 0.82
C GLN A 91 -5.66 9.12 1.30
N ASN A 92 -6.81 9.57 1.83
CA ASN A 92 -7.90 8.69 2.24
C ASN A 92 -8.35 7.81 1.08
N LYS A 93 -8.57 8.41 -0.10
CA LYS A 93 -9.06 7.67 -1.26
C LYS A 93 -8.07 6.60 -1.74
N ARG A 94 -6.76 6.90 -1.72
CA ARG A 94 -5.70 5.95 -2.10
C ARG A 94 -5.66 4.77 -1.14
N ILE A 95 -5.80 5.03 0.16
CA ILE A 95 -5.85 3.98 1.20
C ILE A 95 -7.11 3.13 1.03
N GLU A 96 -8.28 3.74 0.84
CA GLU A 96 -9.55 3.02 0.62
C GLU A 96 -9.47 2.06 -0.57
N VAL A 97 -8.95 2.53 -1.71
CA VAL A 97 -8.78 1.70 -2.91
C VAL A 97 -7.81 0.53 -2.64
N PHE A 98 -6.74 0.76 -1.87
CA PHE A 98 -5.86 -0.32 -1.44
C PHE A 98 -6.59 -1.37 -0.58
N LEU A 99 -7.43 -0.93 0.38
CA LEU A 99 -8.17 -1.85 1.24
C LEU A 99 -9.18 -2.68 0.44
N GLN A 100 -9.83 -2.07 -0.54
CA GLN A 100 -10.72 -2.74 -1.47
C GLN A 100 -9.98 -3.79 -2.31
N TYR A 101 -8.80 -3.45 -2.84
CA TYR A 101 -7.93 -4.40 -3.53
C TYR A 101 -7.47 -5.55 -2.61
N ALA A 102 -7.02 -5.24 -1.39
CA ALA A 102 -6.59 -6.25 -0.42
C ALA A 102 -7.71 -7.25 -0.11
N THR A 103 -8.95 -6.76 0.00
CA THR A 103 -10.15 -7.60 0.16
C THR A 103 -10.33 -8.52 -1.05
N ALA A 104 -10.26 -7.97 -2.27
CA ALA A 104 -10.42 -8.73 -3.51
C ALA A 104 -9.36 -9.83 -3.69
N VAL A 105 -8.14 -9.61 -3.19
CA VAL A 105 -7.05 -10.60 -3.17
C VAL A 105 -7.21 -11.65 -2.05
N GLY A 106 -8.17 -11.47 -1.15
CA GLY A 106 -8.51 -12.44 -0.10
C GLY A 106 -7.94 -12.13 1.27
N VAL A 107 -7.51 -10.90 1.54
CA VAL A 107 -7.25 -10.46 2.92
C VAL A 107 -8.59 -10.39 3.65
N ASP A 108 -8.71 -11.17 4.72
CA ASP A 108 -9.91 -11.20 5.56
C ASP A 108 -10.25 -9.79 6.11
N PRO A 109 -11.52 -9.36 6.07
CA PRO A 109 -11.94 -8.02 6.51
C PRO A 109 -11.55 -7.67 7.96
N GLY A 110 -11.49 -8.65 8.86
CA GLY A 110 -11.05 -8.45 10.25
C GLY A 110 -9.58 -8.02 10.36
N ASN A 111 -8.78 -8.30 9.32
CA ASN A 111 -7.37 -7.94 9.23
C ASN A 111 -7.10 -6.66 8.43
N LEU A 112 -8.13 -6.04 7.84
CA LEU A 112 -7.99 -4.75 7.15
C LEU A 112 -7.88 -3.61 8.17
N PHE A 113 -6.96 -2.68 7.92
CA PHE A 113 -6.87 -1.43 8.69
C PHE A 113 -7.83 -0.36 8.13
N THR A 114 -8.00 0.75 8.84
CA THR A 114 -8.74 1.94 8.36
C THR A 114 -7.79 3.09 8.03
N PRO A 115 -8.20 4.11 7.25
CA PRO A 115 -7.37 5.30 7.04
C PRO A 115 -6.91 5.94 8.36
N GLU A 116 -7.77 5.99 9.37
CA GLU A 116 -7.45 6.52 10.70
C GLU A 116 -6.39 5.70 11.44
N ASP A 117 -6.43 4.36 11.35
CA ASP A 117 -5.40 3.48 11.95
C ASP A 117 -3.99 3.87 11.47
N LEU A 118 -3.87 4.32 10.22
CA LEU A 118 -2.62 4.73 9.58
C LEU A 118 -2.31 6.22 9.80
N HIS A 119 -3.24 7.13 9.53
CA HIS A 119 -3.00 8.58 9.59
C HIS A 119 -2.81 9.10 11.02
N SER A 120 -3.58 8.57 11.97
CA SER A 120 -3.52 8.99 13.37
C SER A 120 -2.61 8.09 14.20
N HIS A 121 -1.92 7.14 13.56
CA HIS A 121 -1.00 6.18 14.17
C HIS A 121 -1.66 5.30 15.27
N VAL A 122 -3.00 5.21 15.27
CA VAL A 122 -3.77 4.56 16.35
C VAL A 122 -3.56 3.04 16.37
N ASN A 123 -3.40 2.41 15.20
CA ASN A 123 -3.30 0.94 15.12
C ASN A 123 -2.37 0.46 14.01
N LEU A 124 -1.13 0.95 14.04
CA LEU A 124 -0.10 0.57 13.07
C LEU A 124 0.22 -0.94 13.08
N GLY A 125 -0.04 -1.64 14.19
CA GLY A 125 0.04 -3.10 14.23
C GLY A 125 -0.93 -3.79 13.25
N LYS A 126 -2.13 -3.23 13.06
CA LYS A 126 -3.10 -3.74 12.08
C LYS A 126 -2.64 -3.46 10.64
N VAL A 127 -2.04 -2.29 10.38
CA VAL A 127 -1.45 -1.94 9.09
C VAL A 127 -0.33 -2.93 8.71
N VAL A 128 0.58 -3.21 9.64
CA VAL A 128 1.67 -4.18 9.45
C VAL A 128 1.11 -5.58 9.16
N SER A 129 0.12 -6.03 9.93
CA SER A 129 -0.49 -7.36 9.75
C SER A 129 -1.20 -7.50 8.41
N CYS A 130 -1.94 -6.48 7.97
CA CYS A 130 -2.58 -6.44 6.66
C CYS A 130 -1.57 -6.65 5.53
N LEU A 131 -0.48 -5.87 5.52
CA LEU A 131 0.58 -5.98 4.51
C LEU A 131 1.32 -7.32 4.58
N MET A 132 1.57 -7.85 5.77
CA MET A 132 2.16 -9.18 5.95
C MET A 132 1.28 -10.28 5.36
N LEU A 133 -0.04 -10.23 5.58
CA LEU A 133 -0.97 -11.21 5.01
C LEU A 133 -1.02 -11.09 3.49
N LEU A 134 -1.15 -9.88 2.95
CA LEU A 134 -1.12 -9.65 1.51
C LEU A 134 0.16 -10.20 0.86
N SER A 135 1.33 -10.00 1.51
CA SER A 135 2.61 -10.55 1.03
C SER A 135 2.63 -12.08 0.97
N ARG A 136 1.89 -12.76 1.85
CA ARG A 136 1.82 -14.23 1.90
C ARG A 136 0.88 -14.78 0.85
N LEU A 137 -0.25 -14.11 0.63
CA LEU A 137 -1.24 -14.49 -0.38
C LEU A 137 -0.65 -14.39 -1.80
N THR A 138 0.13 -13.34 -2.05
CA THR A 138 0.72 -13.09 -3.38
C THR A 138 1.92 -13.97 -3.69
N LYS A 139 2.68 -14.42 -2.68
CA LYS A 139 3.76 -15.40 -2.85
C LYS A 139 3.29 -16.81 -3.26
N ARG A 140 2.02 -17.13 -3.04
CA ARG A 140 1.45 -18.46 -3.32
C ARG A 140 0.91 -18.61 -4.75
N GLY A 141 1.15 -17.64 -5.64
CA GLY A 141 0.75 -17.70 -7.05
C GLY A 141 -0.73 -17.37 -7.31
N THR A 142 -1.48 -16.98 -6.28
CA THR A 142 -2.88 -16.58 -6.40
C THR A 142 -3.01 -15.06 -6.47
N VAL A 143 -2.68 -14.48 -7.61
CA VAL A 143 -3.42 -13.27 -8.04
C VAL A 143 -4.55 -13.80 -8.90
N SER A 144 -5.69 -14.09 -8.26
CA SER A 144 -6.88 -14.53 -8.99
C SER A 144 -7.35 -13.38 -9.87
N ASN A 145 -7.59 -13.64 -11.17
CA ASN A 145 -8.09 -12.66 -12.15
C ASN A 145 -9.38 -11.93 -11.72
N ASN A 146 -10.04 -12.38 -10.64
CA ASN A 146 -11.29 -11.82 -10.13
C ASN A 146 -11.17 -10.41 -9.51
N ALA A 147 -9.96 -9.95 -9.13
CA ALA A 147 -9.79 -8.59 -8.59
C ALA A 147 -10.06 -7.50 -9.65
N VAL A 148 -9.95 -7.84 -10.93
CA VAL A 148 -10.13 -6.92 -12.05
C VAL A 148 -11.62 -6.69 -12.38
N GLU A 149 -12.55 -7.56 -11.96
CA GLU A 149 -13.96 -7.43 -12.34
C GLU A 149 -14.82 -6.62 -11.36
N GLN A 150 -14.29 -6.27 -10.18
CA GLN A 150 -15.04 -5.59 -9.11
C GLN A 150 -14.77 -4.07 -9.00
N PHE A 151 -14.06 -3.47 -9.97
CA PHE A 151 -13.80 -2.02 -10.04
C PHE A 151 -13.98 -1.46 -11.44
#